data_AF-A0ABD6DRL6-F1
#
_entry.id   AF-A0ABD6DRL6-F1
#
_cell.length_a   1.000
_cell.length_b   1.000
_cell.length_c   1.000
_cell.angle_alpha   90.00
_cell.angle_beta   90.00
_cell.angle_gamma   90.00
#
_symmetry.space_group_name_H-M   'P 1'
#
loop_
_entity.id
_entity.type
_entity.pdbx_description
1 polymer ?
#
loop_
_entity_poly.entity_id
_entity_poly.type
_entity_poly.pdbx_seq_one_letter_code
_entity_poly.pdbx_strand_id
1 'polypeptide(L)'
;MSPETPSGRLHSVLELGANLRGAFADLLSQEFSYSTGHAAAILSGCLFAPSLLTFWFVNGLLDFSTAVAIGAVATPAGLQVRLLAYVLLVPTFLIARAVVHLLHPVHRAQVLDGSCPNTQLLSLDWVSMGILATGLPLALQNFGPWIGMNAVFVFGVFVLPRALPDRRAEGVKLVALVLGGLVFLYANYGATLTGVPHPSTILGPVATFSLGDATTERLFRFANSVVFGPLVIGLFGIAMNHLLTRPELAEIPVVRHTLPRRDPDAVVLTSAVFGTAFYLVVVAVVTGTLVVVP
;
A
#
# COMPACT_ATOMS: atom_id res chain seq x y z
N MET A 1 -29.44 -54.19 38.38
CA MET A 1 -28.79 -53.48 37.26
C MET A 1 -29.85 -53.29 36.19
N SER A 2 -30.45 -52.10 36.11
CA SER A 2 -31.40 -51.78 35.03
C SER A 2 -30.63 -51.50 33.74
N PRO A 3 -31.04 -52.06 32.60
CA PRO A 3 -30.36 -51.83 31.33
C PRO A 3 -30.63 -50.39 30.86
N GLU A 4 -29.56 -49.61 30.66
CA GLU A 4 -29.66 -48.32 29.95
C GLU A 4 -30.21 -48.57 28.55
N THR A 5 -31.41 -48.06 28.26
CA THR A 5 -32.01 -48.15 26.95
C THR A 5 -31.24 -47.26 25.96
N PRO A 6 -31.05 -47.68 24.70
CA PRO A 6 -30.31 -46.91 23.69
C PRO A 6 -30.91 -45.51 23.43
N SER A 7 -32.20 -45.29 23.74
CA SER A 7 -32.82 -43.96 23.68
C SER A 7 -32.29 -42.99 24.74
N GLY A 8 -31.92 -43.48 25.93
CA GLY A 8 -31.37 -42.66 27.01
C GLY A 8 -29.98 -42.09 26.69
N ARG A 9 -29.13 -42.89 26.02
CA ARG A 9 -27.83 -42.41 25.51
C ARG A 9 -27.97 -41.41 24.36
N LEU A 10 -28.95 -41.61 23.48
CA LEU A 10 -29.18 -40.67 22.39
C LEU A 10 -29.69 -39.32 22.92
N HIS A 11 -30.53 -39.35 23.96
CA HIS A 11 -31.03 -38.16 24.62
C HIS A 11 -29.92 -37.39 25.34
N SER A 12 -29.03 -38.08 26.06
CA SER A 12 -27.91 -37.42 26.76
C SER A 12 -26.89 -36.79 25.81
N VAL A 13 -26.63 -37.41 24.65
CA VAL A 13 -25.73 -36.85 23.63
C VAL A 13 -26.34 -35.62 22.96
N LEU A 14 -27.65 -35.63 22.68
CA LEU A 14 -28.37 -34.47 22.14
C LEU A 14 -28.41 -33.31 23.14
N GLU A 15 -28.60 -33.60 24.42
CA GLU A 15 -28.62 -32.60 25.49
C GLU A 15 -27.22 -32.02 25.74
N LEU A 16 -26.17 -32.83 25.71
CA LEU A 16 -24.77 -32.38 25.77
C LEU A 16 -24.42 -31.50 24.55
N GLY A 17 -24.87 -31.88 23.36
CA GLY A 17 -24.69 -31.08 22.14
C GLY A 17 -25.41 -29.74 22.18
N ALA A 18 -26.64 -29.71 22.72
CA ALA A 18 -27.40 -28.48 22.91
C ALA A 18 -26.73 -27.56 23.95
N ASN A 19 -26.25 -28.12 25.07
CA ASN A 19 -25.56 -27.38 26.12
C ASN A 19 -24.20 -26.84 25.66
N LEU A 20 -23.42 -27.61 24.89
CA LEU A 20 -22.17 -27.15 24.29
C LEU A 20 -22.42 -26.03 23.27
N ARG A 21 -23.47 -26.16 22.46
CA ARG A 21 -23.85 -25.13 21.49
C ARG A 21 -24.32 -23.86 22.18
N GLY A 22 -25.09 -23.97 23.27
CA GLY A 22 -25.51 -22.85 24.10
C GLY A 22 -24.32 -22.16 24.77
N ALA A 23 -23.44 -22.93 25.42
CA ALA A 23 -22.22 -22.39 26.05
C ALA A 23 -21.29 -21.71 25.04
N PHE A 24 -21.16 -22.26 23.83
CA PHE A 24 -20.39 -21.64 22.76
C PHE A 24 -21.03 -20.34 22.23
N ALA A 25 -22.36 -20.33 22.08
CA ALA A 25 -23.09 -19.13 21.67
C ALA A 25 -23.01 -18.01 22.72
N ASP A 26 -23.10 -18.36 23.99
CA ASP A 26 -22.95 -17.43 25.11
C ASP A 26 -21.52 -16.88 25.18
N LEU A 27 -20.50 -17.73 25.06
CA LEU A 27 -19.09 -17.31 24.96
C LEU A 27 -18.85 -16.35 23.79
N LEU A 28 -19.37 -16.66 22.60
CA LEU A 28 -19.27 -15.77 21.44
C LEU A 28 -20.00 -14.45 21.69
N SER A 29 -21.20 -14.48 22.27
CA SER A 29 -21.96 -13.26 22.55
C SER A 29 -21.24 -12.35 23.56
N GLN A 30 -20.56 -12.96 24.52
CA GLN A 30 -19.80 -12.25 25.55
C GLN A 30 -18.50 -11.66 24.98
N GLU A 31 -17.81 -12.39 24.10
CA GLU A 31 -16.59 -11.95 23.41
C GLU A 31 -16.83 -10.88 22.34
N PHE A 32 -17.97 -10.92 21.64
CA PHE A 32 -18.35 -9.94 20.62
C PHE A 32 -19.23 -8.80 21.16
N SER A 33 -19.50 -8.76 22.47
CA SER A 33 -20.19 -7.66 23.12
C SER A 33 -19.44 -6.35 22.90
N TYR A 34 -20.13 -5.34 22.38
CA TYR A 34 -19.53 -4.04 22.00
C TYR A 34 -18.93 -3.26 23.18
N SER A 35 -19.37 -3.55 24.41
CA SER A 35 -18.96 -2.81 25.62
C SER A 35 -18.02 -3.58 26.55
N THR A 36 -18.00 -4.92 26.48
CA THR A 36 -17.25 -5.78 27.43
C THR A 36 -16.47 -6.92 26.76
N GLY A 37 -16.67 -7.12 25.47
CA GLY A 37 -16.08 -8.23 24.72
C GLY A 37 -14.62 -7.96 24.36
N HIS A 38 -13.73 -8.91 24.67
CA HIS A 38 -12.31 -8.75 24.41
C HIS A 38 -12.07 -8.83 22.89
N ALA A 39 -12.72 -9.74 22.19
CA ALA A 39 -12.68 -9.80 20.73
C ALA A 39 -13.22 -8.53 20.06
N ALA A 40 -14.32 -7.94 20.56
CA ALA A 40 -14.85 -6.69 20.03
C ALA A 40 -13.90 -5.50 20.26
N ALA A 41 -13.27 -5.39 21.42
CA ALA A 41 -12.28 -4.34 21.72
C ALA A 41 -10.98 -4.52 20.90
N ILE A 42 -10.51 -5.76 20.74
CA ILE A 42 -9.33 -6.10 19.94
C ILE A 42 -9.59 -5.84 18.46
N LEU A 43 -10.77 -6.23 17.95
CA LEU A 43 -11.18 -5.93 16.58
C LEU A 43 -11.34 -4.42 16.42
N SER A 44 -12.28 -3.76 17.10
CA SER A 44 -12.58 -2.34 16.88
C SER A 44 -11.43 -1.37 17.21
N GLY A 45 -10.57 -1.69 18.17
CA GLY A 45 -9.45 -0.84 18.61
C GLY A 45 -8.09 -1.24 18.05
N CYS A 46 -7.69 -2.51 18.22
CA CYS A 46 -6.29 -2.93 17.97
C CYS A 46 -6.04 -3.42 16.54
N LEU A 47 -7.05 -3.99 15.86
CA LEU A 47 -6.94 -4.62 14.53
C LEU A 47 -7.65 -3.83 13.42
N PHE A 48 -8.91 -3.43 13.61
CA PHE A 48 -9.80 -2.81 12.61
C PHE A 48 -9.81 -1.28 12.59
N ALA A 49 -8.75 -0.64 13.11
CA ALA A 49 -8.64 0.82 13.23
C ALA A 49 -9.12 1.59 11.96
N PRO A 50 -9.55 2.87 12.11
CA PRO A 50 -9.93 3.76 11.00
C PRO A 50 -8.96 3.76 9.79
N SER A 51 -7.71 3.35 10.01
CA SER A 51 -6.70 3.08 8.99
C SER A 51 -7.15 2.11 7.89
N LEU A 52 -8.05 1.14 8.13
CA LEU A 52 -8.55 0.24 7.09
C LEU A 52 -9.49 0.95 6.10
N LEU A 53 -10.30 1.90 6.58
CA LEU A 53 -11.15 2.72 5.72
C LEU A 53 -10.32 3.69 4.89
N THR A 54 -9.33 4.35 5.51
CA THR A 54 -8.37 5.20 4.80
C THR A 54 -7.56 4.39 3.79
N PHE A 55 -7.14 3.18 4.15
CA PHE A 55 -6.42 2.30 3.26
C PHE A 55 -7.24 1.86 2.04
N TRP A 56 -8.47 1.38 2.22
CA TRP A 56 -9.29 0.92 1.10
C TRP A 56 -9.75 2.05 0.19
N PHE A 57 -10.23 3.17 0.76
CA PHE A 57 -10.86 4.22 -0.02
C PHE A 57 -9.89 5.27 -0.55
N VAL A 58 -8.87 5.64 0.22
CA VAL A 58 -7.94 6.71 -0.14
C VAL A 58 -6.70 6.10 -0.78
N ASN A 59 -5.97 5.25 -0.05
CA ASN A 59 -4.72 4.71 -0.55
C ASN A 59 -4.95 3.70 -1.68
N GLY A 60 -5.88 2.76 -1.55
CA GLY A 60 -6.19 1.77 -2.60
C GLY A 60 -6.64 2.42 -3.91
N LEU A 61 -7.60 3.35 -3.87
CA LEU A 61 -8.07 4.02 -5.09
C LEU A 61 -6.99 4.89 -5.73
N LEU A 62 -6.22 5.65 -4.93
CA LEU A 62 -5.13 6.49 -5.43
C LEU A 62 -3.95 5.65 -5.94
N ASP A 63 -3.61 4.57 -5.27
CA ASP A 63 -2.50 3.70 -5.62
C ASP A 63 -2.78 2.95 -6.93
N PHE A 64 -3.99 2.43 -7.12
CA PHE A 64 -4.37 1.75 -8.37
C PHE A 64 -4.56 2.73 -9.53
N SER A 65 -5.22 3.87 -9.30
CA SER A 65 -5.39 4.89 -10.35
C SER A 65 -4.05 5.48 -10.77
N THR A 66 -3.15 5.72 -9.81
CA THR A 66 -1.78 6.17 -10.08
C THR A 66 -0.99 5.07 -10.77
N ALA A 67 -1.04 3.82 -10.31
CA ALA A 67 -0.34 2.69 -10.93
C ALA A 67 -0.75 2.47 -12.40
N VAL A 68 -2.04 2.65 -12.72
CA VAL A 68 -2.54 2.61 -14.10
C VAL A 68 -2.09 3.84 -14.88
N ALA A 69 -2.21 5.04 -14.31
CA ALA A 69 -1.85 6.30 -14.97
C ALA A 69 -0.34 6.42 -15.27
N ILE A 70 0.52 5.87 -14.41
CA ILE A 70 1.97 5.89 -14.60
C ILE A 70 2.49 4.67 -15.36
N GLY A 71 1.61 3.75 -15.79
CA GLY A 71 2.02 2.55 -16.53
C GLY A 71 2.76 1.50 -15.69
N ALA A 72 2.60 1.51 -14.36
CA ALA A 72 3.20 0.51 -13.47
C ALA A 72 2.62 -0.90 -13.64
N VAL A 73 1.58 -1.06 -14.47
CA VAL A 73 0.93 -2.31 -14.83
C VAL A 73 0.90 -2.45 -16.36
N ALA A 74 1.70 -3.39 -16.89
CA ALA A 74 1.84 -3.57 -18.33
C ALA A 74 0.70 -4.38 -18.97
N THR A 75 -0.02 -5.21 -18.20
CA THR A 75 -1.04 -6.12 -18.72
C THR A 75 -2.26 -6.23 -17.80
N PRO A 76 -3.46 -6.56 -18.33
CA PRO A 76 -4.65 -6.84 -17.52
C PRO A 76 -4.44 -7.97 -16.50
N ALA A 77 -3.66 -8.99 -16.86
CA ALA A 77 -3.30 -10.07 -15.95
C ALA A 77 -2.44 -9.59 -14.77
N GLY A 78 -1.48 -8.69 -15.01
CA GLY A 78 -0.70 -8.06 -13.95
C GLY A 78 -1.57 -7.21 -13.01
N LEU A 79 -2.61 -6.55 -13.53
CA LEU A 79 -3.58 -5.80 -12.72
C LEU A 79 -4.36 -6.74 -11.80
N GLN A 80 -4.82 -7.88 -12.33
CA GLN A 80 -5.59 -8.87 -11.56
C GLN A 80 -4.76 -9.46 -10.41
N VAL A 81 -3.50 -9.79 -10.64
CA VAL A 81 -2.61 -10.32 -9.58
C VAL A 81 -2.39 -9.28 -8.48
N ARG A 82 -2.21 -8.01 -8.83
CA ARG A 82 -2.08 -6.92 -7.84
C ARG A 82 -3.38 -6.68 -7.08
N LEU A 83 -4.51 -6.67 -7.76
CA LEU A 83 -5.81 -6.53 -7.12
C LEU A 83 -6.04 -7.68 -6.12
N LEU A 84 -5.73 -8.92 -6.52
CA LEU A 84 -5.79 -10.07 -5.64
C LEU A 84 -4.87 -9.91 -4.43
N ALA A 85 -3.62 -9.49 -4.64
CA ALA A 85 -2.68 -9.24 -3.55
C ALA A 85 -3.22 -8.16 -2.59
N TYR A 86 -3.81 -7.08 -3.10
CA TYR A 86 -4.43 -6.03 -2.27
C TYR A 86 -5.64 -6.53 -1.48
N VAL A 87 -6.50 -7.35 -2.08
CA VAL A 87 -7.65 -7.96 -1.38
C VAL A 87 -7.16 -8.87 -0.25
N LEU A 88 -6.11 -9.66 -0.50
CA LEU A 88 -5.51 -10.55 0.48
C LEU A 88 -4.64 -9.81 1.51
N LEU A 89 -4.19 -8.58 1.20
CA LEU A 89 -3.29 -7.82 2.06
C LEU A 89 -3.91 -7.55 3.43
N VAL A 90 -5.16 -7.10 3.46
CA VAL A 90 -5.84 -6.74 4.71
C VAL A 90 -5.93 -7.93 5.66
N PRO A 91 -6.52 -9.09 5.29
CA PRO A 91 -6.58 -10.23 6.20
C PRO A 91 -5.18 -10.71 6.61
N THR A 92 -4.20 -10.73 5.69
CA THR A 92 -2.83 -11.14 6.02
C THR A 92 -2.15 -10.16 6.98
N PHE A 93 -2.31 -8.86 6.78
CA PHE A 93 -1.78 -7.82 7.68
C PHE A 93 -2.39 -7.93 9.08
N LEU A 94 -3.70 -8.13 9.17
CA LEU A 94 -4.38 -8.30 10.46
C LEU A 94 -3.88 -9.54 11.21
N ILE A 95 -3.73 -10.67 10.51
CA ILE A 95 -3.16 -11.89 11.09
C ILE A 95 -1.73 -11.65 11.54
N ALA A 96 -0.88 -11.06 10.71
CA ALA A 96 0.51 -10.77 11.05
C ALA A 96 0.62 -9.86 12.28
N ARG A 97 -0.19 -8.80 12.34
CA ARG A 97 -0.24 -7.89 13.48
C ARG A 97 -0.72 -8.59 14.75
N ALA A 98 -1.76 -9.42 14.67
CA ALA A 98 -2.24 -10.21 15.80
C ALA A 98 -1.14 -11.17 16.32
N VAL A 99 -0.48 -11.91 15.42
CA VAL A 99 0.60 -12.83 15.77
C VAL A 99 1.74 -12.09 16.47
N VAL A 100 2.18 -10.95 15.94
CA VAL A 100 3.27 -10.16 16.54
C VAL A 100 2.91 -9.69 17.96
N HIS A 101 1.69 -9.20 18.18
CA HIS A 101 1.25 -8.80 19.52
C HIS A 101 1.09 -9.98 20.48
N LEU A 102 0.67 -11.16 20.00
CA LEU A 102 0.53 -12.35 20.84
C LEU A 102 1.86 -13.02 21.19
N LEU A 103 2.88 -12.89 20.34
CA LEU A 103 4.22 -13.43 20.58
C LEU A 103 5.01 -12.62 21.63
N HIS A 104 4.75 -11.32 21.73
CA HIS A 104 5.44 -10.48 22.71
C HIS A 104 4.74 -10.55 24.08
N PRO A 105 5.41 -11.00 25.16
CA PRO A 105 4.76 -11.32 26.43
C PRO A 105 4.05 -10.10 27.07
N VAL A 106 4.62 -8.90 26.92
CA VAL A 106 4.03 -7.66 27.44
C VAL A 106 2.80 -7.23 26.63
N HIS A 107 2.84 -7.40 25.29
CA HIS A 107 1.71 -7.03 24.44
C HIS A 107 0.58 -8.05 24.58
N ARG A 108 0.91 -9.33 24.75
CA ARG A 108 -0.04 -10.38 25.02
C ARG A 108 -0.82 -10.09 26.31
N ALA A 109 -0.14 -9.71 27.39
CA ALA A 109 -0.82 -9.31 28.63
C ALA A 109 -1.77 -8.13 28.39
N GLN A 110 -1.31 -7.07 27.73
CA GLN A 110 -2.14 -5.91 27.40
C GLN A 110 -3.36 -6.24 26.55
N VAL A 111 -3.20 -7.06 25.51
CA VAL A 111 -4.28 -7.51 24.62
C VAL A 111 -5.29 -8.38 25.38
N LEU A 112 -4.80 -9.28 26.24
CA LEU A 112 -5.66 -10.12 27.10
C LEU A 112 -6.36 -9.31 28.20
N ASP A 113 -5.79 -8.18 28.61
CA ASP A 113 -6.40 -7.22 29.53
C ASP A 113 -7.35 -6.23 28.82
N GLY A 114 -7.61 -6.43 27.52
CA GLY A 114 -8.53 -5.59 26.73
C GLY A 114 -7.96 -4.23 26.31
N SER A 115 -6.64 -4.04 26.40
CA SER A 115 -5.94 -2.80 26.04
C SER A 115 -5.06 -2.97 24.79
N CYS A 116 -4.94 -1.92 23.98
CA CYS A 116 -4.11 -1.98 22.78
C CYS A 116 -2.67 -1.53 23.06
N PRO A 117 -1.66 -2.34 22.71
CA PRO A 117 -0.26 -1.92 22.78
C PRO A 117 0.00 -0.74 21.85
N ASN A 118 0.58 0.34 22.39
CA ASN A 118 0.88 1.57 21.64
C ASN A 118 2.19 1.47 20.83
N THR A 119 2.54 0.28 20.35
CA THR A 119 3.76 0.04 19.58
C THR A 119 3.44 -0.06 18.09
N GLN A 120 4.01 0.85 17.29
CA GLN A 120 3.97 0.77 15.83
C GLN A 120 5.02 -0.24 15.37
N LEU A 121 4.62 -1.51 15.19
CA LEU A 121 5.53 -2.58 14.72
C LEU A 121 5.40 -2.81 13.20
N LEU A 122 4.20 -2.59 12.68
CA LEU A 122 3.85 -2.71 11.26
C LEU A 122 2.93 -1.56 10.89
N SER A 123 3.14 -0.99 9.71
CA SER A 123 2.34 0.10 9.15
C SER A 123 1.77 -0.35 7.81
N LEU A 124 0.44 -0.33 7.71
CA LEU A 124 -0.27 -0.80 6.53
C LEU A 124 0.09 -0.01 5.26
N ASP A 125 0.38 1.28 5.42
CA ASP A 125 0.78 2.16 4.31
C ASP A 125 2.13 1.72 3.71
N TRP A 126 3.10 1.37 4.56
CA TRP A 126 4.40 0.88 4.10
C TRP A 126 4.34 -0.56 3.58
N VAL A 127 3.44 -1.39 4.11
CA VAL A 127 3.17 -2.73 3.55
C VAL A 127 2.57 -2.60 2.14
N SER A 128 1.60 -1.71 1.94
CA SER A 128 1.01 -1.40 0.63
C SER A 128 2.05 -0.86 -0.35
N MET A 129 2.87 0.10 0.10
CA MET A 129 3.96 0.64 -0.69
C MET A 129 4.92 -0.47 -1.14
N GLY A 130 5.22 -1.42 -0.25
CA GLY A 130 6.03 -2.60 -0.56
C GLY A 130 5.49 -3.44 -1.73
N ILE A 131 4.16 -3.52 -1.89
CA ILE A 131 3.50 -4.16 -3.04
C ILE A 131 3.63 -3.29 -4.28
N LEU A 132 3.33 -1.99 -4.20
CA LEU A 132 3.33 -1.09 -5.35
C LEU A 132 4.71 -0.89 -5.95
N ALA A 133 5.72 -0.77 -5.10
CA ALA A 133 7.09 -0.52 -5.50
C ALA A 133 7.67 -1.66 -6.36
N THR A 134 7.10 -2.87 -6.31
CA THR A 134 7.44 -3.96 -7.24
C THR A 134 7.10 -3.63 -8.70
N GLY A 135 6.15 -2.71 -8.90
CA GLY A 135 5.79 -2.16 -10.20
C GLY A 135 6.53 -0.89 -10.60
N LEU A 136 7.33 -0.31 -9.68
CA LEU A 136 8.09 0.90 -9.95
C LEU A 136 9.00 0.77 -11.17
N PRO A 137 9.69 -0.36 -11.44
CA PRO A 137 10.50 -0.52 -12.66
C PRO A 137 9.73 -0.31 -13.95
N LEU A 138 8.46 -0.72 -14.00
CA LEU A 138 7.59 -0.52 -15.16
C LEU A 138 7.19 0.95 -15.31
N ALA A 139 6.93 1.64 -14.21
CA ALA A 139 6.69 3.08 -14.23
C ALA A 139 7.94 3.87 -14.67
N LEU A 140 9.14 3.40 -14.27
CA LEU A 140 10.42 3.98 -14.69
C LEU A 140 10.73 3.71 -16.17
N GLN A 141 10.02 2.78 -16.84
CA GLN A 141 10.19 2.59 -18.27
C GLN A 141 9.92 3.88 -19.04
N ASN A 142 8.90 4.64 -18.64
CA ASN A 142 8.56 5.94 -19.23
C ASN A 142 8.95 7.08 -18.28
N PHE A 143 10.22 7.12 -17.88
CA PHE A 143 10.71 8.11 -16.91
C PHE A 143 10.70 9.55 -17.46
N GLY A 144 10.85 9.73 -18.77
CA GLY A 144 10.88 11.04 -19.42
C GLY A 144 9.67 11.93 -19.10
N PRO A 145 8.42 11.44 -19.27
CA PRO A 145 7.21 12.17 -18.89
C PRO A 145 7.25 12.72 -17.46
N TRP A 146 7.75 11.92 -16.51
CA TRP A 146 7.89 12.34 -15.12
C TRP A 146 8.94 13.44 -14.96
N ILE A 147 10.10 13.33 -15.61
CA ILE A 147 11.12 14.40 -15.62
C ILE A 147 10.54 15.69 -16.21
N GLY A 148 9.85 15.60 -17.36
CA GLY A 148 9.26 16.74 -18.05
C GLY A 148 8.26 17.49 -17.17
N MET A 149 7.34 16.76 -16.53
CA MET A 149 6.39 17.32 -15.56
C MET A 149 7.10 18.00 -14.39
N ASN A 150 8.08 17.32 -13.77
CA ASN A 150 8.78 17.87 -12.61
C ASN A 150 9.64 19.08 -12.97
N ALA A 151 10.23 19.14 -14.17
CA ALA A 151 10.94 20.32 -14.65
C ALA A 151 9.99 21.54 -14.75
N VAL A 152 8.77 21.34 -15.26
CA VAL A 152 7.73 22.37 -15.30
C VAL A 152 7.33 22.80 -13.90
N PHE A 153 7.15 21.86 -12.96
CA PHE A 153 6.82 22.20 -11.57
C PHE A 153 7.96 22.95 -10.88
N VAL A 154 9.19 22.47 -10.97
CA VAL A 154 10.37 23.13 -10.39
C VAL A 154 10.47 24.56 -10.92
N PHE A 155 10.41 24.73 -12.23
CA PHE A 155 10.54 26.05 -12.83
C PHE A 155 9.34 26.95 -12.52
N GLY A 156 8.12 26.48 -12.76
CA GLY A 156 6.91 27.29 -12.67
C GLY A 156 6.37 27.50 -11.25
N VAL A 157 6.67 26.61 -10.30
CA VAL A 157 6.24 26.75 -8.90
C VAL A 157 7.31 27.40 -8.03
N PHE A 158 8.58 27.10 -8.28
CA PHE A 158 9.67 27.54 -7.41
C PHE A 158 10.56 28.61 -8.03
N VAL A 159 10.95 28.49 -9.31
CA VAL A 159 11.93 29.42 -9.92
C VAL A 159 11.27 30.71 -10.40
N LEU A 160 10.32 30.60 -11.33
CA LEU A 160 9.69 31.73 -12.02
C LEU A 160 8.90 32.67 -11.09
N PRO A 161 8.16 32.17 -10.07
CA PRO A 161 7.43 33.05 -9.16
C PRO A 161 8.34 33.97 -8.34
N ARG A 162 9.63 33.62 -8.14
CA ARG A 162 10.58 34.47 -7.37
C ARG A 162 10.93 35.77 -8.08
N ALA A 163 10.74 35.85 -9.40
CA ALA A 163 11.02 37.04 -10.20
C ALA A 163 9.76 37.90 -10.44
N LEU A 164 8.60 37.52 -9.90
CA LEU A 164 7.31 38.13 -10.19
C LEU A 164 6.68 38.77 -8.96
N PRO A 165 5.85 39.83 -9.12
CA PRO A 165 5.02 40.36 -8.03
C PRO A 165 4.02 39.32 -7.51
N ASP A 166 3.72 39.33 -6.21
CA ASP A 166 2.92 38.30 -5.51
C ASP A 166 1.60 37.95 -6.21
N ARG A 167 0.86 38.95 -6.71
CA ARG A 167 -0.41 38.74 -7.45
C ARG A 167 -0.26 37.91 -8.74
N ARG A 168 0.89 38.01 -9.42
CA ARG A 168 1.17 37.21 -10.63
C ARG A 168 1.84 35.88 -10.26
N ALA A 169 2.62 35.85 -9.19
CA ALA A 169 3.28 34.66 -8.70
C ALA A 169 2.30 33.52 -8.40
N GLU A 170 1.15 33.81 -7.76
CA GLU A 170 0.11 32.80 -7.51
C GLU A 170 -0.51 32.25 -8.81
N GLY A 171 -0.83 33.13 -9.76
CA GLY A 171 -1.36 32.72 -11.07
C GLY A 171 -0.38 31.84 -11.84
N VAL A 172 0.91 32.18 -11.82
CA VAL A 172 1.97 31.38 -12.47
C VAL A 172 2.09 29.99 -11.84
N LYS A 173 2.00 29.88 -10.51
CA LYS A 173 2.02 28.58 -9.82
C LYS A 173 0.86 27.69 -10.27
N LEU A 174 -0.36 28.24 -10.34
CA LEU A 174 -1.54 27.48 -10.80
C LEU A 174 -1.39 27.03 -12.25
N VAL A 175 -0.95 27.93 -13.13
CA VAL A 175 -0.69 27.59 -14.55
C VAL A 175 0.38 26.51 -14.66
N ALA A 176 1.45 26.57 -13.86
CA ALA A 176 2.51 25.58 -13.87
C ALA A 176 2.01 24.19 -13.42
N LEU A 177 1.12 24.11 -12.43
CA LEU A 177 0.51 22.86 -12.00
C LEU A 177 -0.33 22.23 -13.13
N VAL A 178 -1.16 23.03 -13.80
CA VAL A 178 -1.96 22.57 -14.94
C VAL A 178 -1.05 22.16 -16.11
N LEU A 179 -0.07 22.99 -16.45
CA LEU A 179 0.84 22.74 -17.57
C LEU A 179 1.68 21.48 -17.34
N GLY A 180 2.19 21.25 -16.12
CA GLY A 180 2.94 20.04 -15.81
C GLY A 180 2.08 18.78 -15.96
N GLY A 181 0.83 18.82 -15.52
CA GLY A 181 -0.12 17.73 -15.76
C GLY A 181 -0.39 17.50 -17.25
N LEU A 182 -0.57 18.57 -18.04
CA LEU A 182 -0.74 18.47 -19.49
C LEU A 182 0.50 17.90 -20.20
N VAL A 183 1.71 18.31 -19.78
CA VAL A 183 2.96 17.77 -20.31
C VAL A 183 3.07 16.28 -20.01
N PHE A 184 2.75 15.86 -18.79
CA PHE A 184 2.74 14.44 -18.41
C PHE A 184 1.77 13.62 -19.27
N LEU A 185 0.53 14.09 -19.41
CA LEU A 185 -0.51 13.40 -20.17
C LEU A 185 -0.16 13.34 -21.66
N TYR A 186 0.30 14.45 -22.24
CA TYR A 186 0.67 14.49 -23.64
C TYR A 186 1.92 13.65 -23.93
N ALA A 187 2.90 13.62 -23.02
CA ALA A 187 4.08 12.76 -23.16
C ALA A 187 3.73 11.26 -23.13
N ASN A 188 2.80 10.84 -22.27
CA ASN A 188 2.40 9.44 -22.14
C ASN A 188 1.38 8.97 -23.19
N TYR A 189 0.41 9.83 -23.53
CA TYR A 189 -0.76 9.43 -24.33
C TYR A 189 -0.88 10.18 -25.66
N GLY A 190 -0.07 11.22 -25.89
CA GLY A 190 -0.20 12.04 -27.10
C GLY A 190 0.04 11.28 -28.40
N ALA A 191 0.77 10.16 -28.36
CA ALA A 191 0.99 9.30 -29.52
C ALA A 191 -0.25 8.50 -29.95
N THR A 192 -1.27 8.35 -29.07
CA THR A 192 -2.53 7.65 -29.40
C THR A 192 -3.58 8.59 -29.99
N LEU A 193 -3.36 9.91 -29.92
CA LEU A 193 -4.27 10.92 -30.45
C LEU A 193 -4.02 11.11 -31.95
N THR A 194 -5.07 10.99 -32.75
CA THR A 194 -5.01 11.26 -34.18
C THR A 194 -5.03 12.77 -34.44
N GLY A 195 -4.18 13.25 -35.35
CA GLY A 195 -4.14 14.66 -35.76
C GLY A 195 -3.30 15.59 -34.88
N VAL A 196 -2.63 15.07 -33.85
CA VAL A 196 -1.68 15.83 -33.01
C VAL A 196 -0.26 15.37 -33.34
N PRO A 197 0.77 16.26 -33.34
CA PRO A 197 2.15 15.83 -33.58
C PRO A 197 2.60 14.78 -32.56
N HIS A 198 3.64 14.01 -32.90
CA HIS A 198 4.18 13.02 -31.97
C HIS A 198 4.85 13.72 -30.77
N PRO A 199 4.66 13.29 -29.51
CA PRO A 199 5.15 14.01 -28.33
C PRO A 199 6.65 14.31 -28.35
N SER A 200 7.46 13.40 -28.89
CA SER A 200 8.91 13.56 -29.02
C SER A 200 9.33 14.73 -29.91
N THR A 201 8.46 15.18 -30.82
CA THR A 201 8.72 16.33 -31.69
C THR A 201 8.48 17.67 -31.00
N ILE A 202 7.56 17.73 -30.02
CA ILE A 202 7.21 18.96 -29.30
C ILE A 202 7.95 19.05 -27.96
N LEU A 203 7.92 18.00 -27.15
CA LEU A 203 8.48 17.98 -25.80
C LEU A 203 9.98 17.62 -25.79
N GLY A 204 10.48 17.10 -26.90
CA GLY A 204 11.88 16.71 -27.05
C GLY A 204 12.24 15.40 -26.33
N PRO A 205 13.51 14.96 -26.47
CA PRO A 205 13.94 13.61 -26.08
C PRO A 205 13.98 13.38 -24.57
N VAL A 206 14.10 14.43 -23.76
CA VAL A 206 14.17 14.33 -22.29
C VAL A 206 12.79 14.02 -21.72
N ALA A 207 11.76 14.74 -22.16
CA ALA A 207 10.40 14.58 -21.67
C ALA A 207 9.68 13.36 -22.27
N THR A 208 10.26 12.71 -23.28
CA THR A 208 9.77 11.45 -23.85
C THR A 208 10.78 10.32 -23.75
N PHE A 209 11.77 10.46 -22.86
CA PHE A 209 12.76 9.41 -22.64
C PHE A 209 12.10 8.14 -22.11
N SER A 210 12.46 7.00 -22.70
CA SER A 210 12.07 5.69 -22.22
C SER A 210 13.28 4.77 -22.08
N LEU A 211 13.24 3.90 -21.07
CA LEU A 211 14.20 2.80 -20.92
C LEU A 211 13.90 1.73 -21.98
N GLY A 212 14.96 1.17 -22.57
CA GLY A 212 14.82 0.03 -23.46
C GLY A 212 14.28 -1.21 -22.74
N ASP A 213 13.57 -2.06 -23.46
CA ASP A 213 12.85 -3.22 -22.90
C ASP A 213 13.76 -4.14 -22.09
N ALA A 214 14.98 -4.41 -22.57
CA ALA A 214 15.94 -5.24 -21.86
C ALA A 214 16.40 -4.64 -20.51
N THR A 215 16.50 -3.32 -20.42
CA THR A 215 16.85 -2.62 -19.17
C THR A 215 15.68 -2.63 -18.21
N THR A 216 14.47 -2.39 -18.72
CA THR A 216 13.23 -2.47 -17.94
C THR A 216 13.03 -3.88 -17.38
N GLU A 217 13.24 -4.92 -18.19
CA GLU A 217 13.13 -6.30 -17.76
C GLU A 217 14.15 -6.65 -16.67
N ARG A 218 15.40 -6.22 -16.81
CA ARG A 218 16.43 -6.43 -15.77
C ARG A 218 16.08 -5.71 -14.48
N LEU A 219 15.64 -4.47 -14.56
CA LEU A 219 15.23 -3.70 -13.38
C LEU A 219 14.00 -4.32 -12.71
N PHE A 220 13.06 -4.82 -13.51
CA PHE A 220 11.89 -5.55 -13.04
C PHE A 220 12.29 -6.84 -12.32
N ARG A 221 13.14 -7.68 -12.91
CA ARG A 221 13.66 -8.91 -12.28
C ARG A 221 14.45 -8.61 -11.01
N PHE A 222 15.24 -7.55 -10.99
CA PHE A 222 16.00 -7.12 -9.81
C PHE A 222 15.07 -6.73 -8.65
N ALA A 223 14.10 -5.85 -8.90
CA ALA A 223 13.14 -5.42 -7.89
C ALA A 223 12.16 -6.52 -7.46
N ASN A 224 11.86 -7.48 -8.34
CA ASN A 224 10.99 -8.62 -8.06
C ASN A 224 11.77 -9.89 -7.68
N SER A 225 13.06 -9.76 -7.34
CA SER A 225 13.84 -10.89 -6.86
C SER A 225 13.59 -11.14 -5.37
N VAL A 226 13.56 -12.41 -4.96
CA VAL A 226 13.39 -12.77 -3.54
C VAL A 226 14.52 -12.21 -2.67
N VAL A 227 15.75 -12.23 -3.19
CA VAL A 227 16.94 -11.83 -2.42
C VAL A 227 17.11 -10.31 -2.37
N PHE A 228 16.99 -9.62 -3.50
CA PHE A 228 17.29 -8.18 -3.57
C PHE A 228 16.04 -7.31 -3.49
N GLY A 229 14.89 -7.78 -3.99
CA GLY A 229 13.66 -7.01 -4.07
C GLY A 229 13.23 -6.39 -2.73
N PRO A 230 13.03 -7.20 -1.67
CA PRO A 230 12.63 -6.68 -0.37
C PRO A 230 13.62 -5.66 0.22
N LEU A 231 14.93 -5.87 0.02
CA LEU A 231 15.96 -4.95 0.51
C LEU A 231 15.91 -3.61 -0.24
N VAL A 232 15.85 -3.66 -1.56
CA VAL A 232 15.84 -2.48 -2.43
C VAL A 232 14.58 -1.66 -2.20
N ILE A 233 13.42 -2.31 -2.13
CA ILE A 233 12.14 -1.65 -1.86
C ILE A 233 12.07 -1.12 -0.43
N GLY A 234 12.64 -1.84 0.54
CA GLY A 234 12.77 -1.37 1.91
C GLY A 234 13.62 -0.10 2.03
N LEU A 235 14.78 -0.07 1.39
CA LEU A 235 15.65 1.11 1.34
C LEU A 235 14.99 2.28 0.59
N PHE A 236 14.28 1.99 -0.50
CA PHE A 236 13.47 2.98 -1.21
C PHE A 236 12.39 3.57 -0.28
N GLY A 237 11.72 2.74 0.52
CA GLY A 237 10.75 3.20 1.51
C GLY A 237 11.34 4.11 2.56
N ILE A 238 12.52 3.76 3.11
CA ILE A 238 13.23 4.65 4.04
C ILE A 238 13.54 5.99 3.35
N ALA A 239 14.10 5.96 2.15
CA ALA A 239 14.44 7.18 1.41
C ALA A 239 13.19 8.07 1.18
N MET A 240 12.07 7.46 0.79
CA MET A 240 10.79 8.16 0.61
C MET A 240 10.22 8.69 1.92
N ASN A 241 10.31 7.93 3.02
CA ASN A 241 9.88 8.38 4.35
C ASN A 241 10.65 9.66 4.75
N HIS A 242 11.97 9.67 4.56
CA HIS A 242 12.79 10.86 4.83
C HIS A 242 12.50 12.02 3.87
N LEU A 243 12.28 11.73 2.59
CA LEU A 243 12.01 12.76 1.58
C LEU A 243 10.67 13.45 1.84
N LEU A 244 9.61 12.67 2.07
CA LEU A 244 8.24 13.17 2.19
C LEU A 244 7.96 13.85 3.54
N THR A 245 8.75 13.54 4.57
CA THR A 245 8.58 14.11 5.92
C THR A 245 9.49 15.31 6.18
N ARG A 246 10.19 15.79 5.14
CA ARG A 246 11.03 16.99 5.22
C ARG A 246 10.21 18.22 5.62
N PRO A 247 10.73 19.06 6.54
CA PRO A 247 10.02 20.24 7.02
C PRO A 247 9.65 21.20 5.89
N GLU A 248 10.48 21.29 4.85
CA GLU A 248 10.26 22.14 3.68
C GLU A 248 8.99 21.76 2.90
N LEU A 249 8.58 20.49 2.94
CA LEU A 249 7.32 20.01 2.33
C LEU A 249 6.15 20.14 3.31
N ALA A 250 6.39 19.88 4.60
CA ALA A 250 5.37 19.96 5.65
C ALA A 250 4.84 21.39 5.88
N GLU A 251 5.59 22.41 5.49
CA GLU A 251 5.19 23.83 5.59
C GLU A 251 4.27 24.28 4.44
N ILE A 252 4.09 23.47 3.38
CA ILE A 252 3.23 23.84 2.25
C ILE A 252 1.75 23.78 2.67
N PRO A 253 0.98 24.88 2.66
CA PRO A 253 -0.38 24.94 3.25
C PRO A 253 -1.36 23.91 2.68
N VAL A 254 -1.21 23.59 1.39
CA VAL A 254 -2.09 22.67 0.64
C VAL A 254 -1.79 21.21 0.98
N VAL A 255 -0.55 20.87 1.33
CA VAL A 255 -0.09 19.48 1.49
C VAL A 255 0.19 19.15 2.96
N ARG A 256 0.27 20.14 3.84
CA ARG A 256 0.52 19.98 5.29
C ARG A 256 -0.44 19.01 5.98
N HIS A 257 -1.69 18.95 5.52
CA HIS A 257 -2.72 18.09 6.10
C HIS A 257 -2.77 16.70 5.44
N THR A 258 -2.04 16.49 4.35
CA THR A 258 -2.00 15.23 3.60
C THR A 258 -0.65 14.51 3.70
N LEU A 259 0.40 15.18 4.20
CA LEU A 259 1.71 14.55 4.39
C LEU A 259 1.71 13.62 5.60
N PRO A 260 2.21 12.38 5.46
CA PRO A 260 2.29 11.43 6.55
C PRO A 260 3.25 11.92 7.62
N ARG A 261 2.98 11.55 8.89
CA ARG A 261 3.97 11.70 9.96
C ARG A 261 5.10 10.73 9.72
N ARG A 262 6.30 11.10 10.15
CA ARG A 262 7.48 10.26 9.98
C ARG A 262 7.36 9.01 10.86
N ASP A 263 7.33 7.85 10.21
CA ASP A 263 7.42 6.56 10.88
C ASP A 263 8.90 6.21 11.17
N PRO A 264 9.19 5.39 12.20
CA PRO A 264 10.54 4.92 12.46
C PRO A 264 11.08 4.09 11.29
N ASP A 265 12.34 4.31 10.92
CA ASP A 265 12.98 3.63 9.76
C ASP A 265 12.88 2.09 9.85
N ALA A 266 12.95 1.54 11.06
CA ALA A 266 12.76 0.10 11.29
C ALA A 266 11.36 -0.38 10.90
N VAL A 267 10.31 0.39 11.21
CA VAL A 267 8.91 0.06 10.88
C VAL A 267 8.68 0.16 9.38
N VAL A 268 9.25 1.18 8.74
CA VAL A 268 9.19 1.34 7.29
C VAL A 268 9.84 0.15 6.59
N LEU A 269 11.05 -0.20 7.02
CA LEU A 269 11.80 -1.31 6.45
C LEU A 269 11.09 -2.64 6.63
N THR A 270 10.67 -2.99 7.84
CA THR A 270 10.00 -4.28 8.12
C THR A 270 8.68 -4.39 7.37
N SER A 271 7.90 -3.29 7.32
CA SER A 271 6.62 -3.26 6.61
C SER A 271 6.80 -3.37 5.10
N ALA A 272 7.72 -2.62 4.52
CA ALA A 272 8.00 -2.68 3.08
C ALA A 272 8.56 -4.04 2.66
N VAL A 273 9.51 -4.60 3.41
CA VAL A 273 10.04 -5.95 3.20
C VAL A 273 8.93 -7.00 3.28
N PHE A 274 8.07 -6.91 4.29
CA PHE A 274 6.93 -7.81 4.45
C PHE A 274 5.96 -7.72 3.28
N GLY A 275 5.59 -6.49 2.87
CA GLY A 275 4.69 -6.26 1.73
C GLY A 275 5.25 -6.79 0.42
N THR A 276 6.53 -6.56 0.14
CA THR A 276 7.22 -7.10 -1.03
C THR A 276 7.26 -8.62 -1.00
N ALA A 277 7.68 -9.24 0.11
CA ALA A 277 7.75 -10.69 0.23
C ALA A 277 6.36 -11.33 0.06
N PHE A 278 5.33 -10.74 0.67
CA PHE A 278 3.95 -11.16 0.51
C PHE A 278 3.50 -11.12 -0.96
N TYR A 279 3.78 -10.02 -1.68
CA TYR A 279 3.43 -9.91 -3.09
C TYR A 279 4.16 -10.97 -3.94
N LEU A 280 5.45 -11.19 -3.70
CA LEU A 280 6.22 -12.23 -4.42
C LEU A 280 5.66 -13.63 -4.20
N VAL A 281 5.19 -13.94 -2.99
CA VAL A 281 4.49 -15.21 -2.70
C VAL A 281 3.19 -15.30 -3.47
N VAL A 282 2.38 -14.23 -3.48
CA VAL A 282 1.11 -14.21 -4.25
C VAL A 282 1.40 -14.43 -5.74
N VAL A 283 2.39 -13.74 -6.30
CA VAL A 283 2.82 -13.93 -7.69
C VAL A 283 3.21 -15.39 -7.93
N ALA A 284 4.10 -15.96 -7.11
CA ALA A 284 4.54 -17.34 -7.27
C ALA A 284 3.39 -18.36 -7.20
N VAL A 285 2.42 -18.16 -6.30
CA VAL A 285 1.24 -19.03 -6.19
C VAL A 285 0.35 -18.92 -7.43
N VAL A 286 0.16 -17.72 -7.98
CA VAL A 286 -0.74 -17.49 -9.12
C VAL A 286 -0.09 -17.84 -10.46
N THR A 287 1.19 -17.54 -10.65
CA THR A 287 1.88 -17.70 -11.93
C THR A 287 2.78 -18.93 -11.99
N GLY A 288 3.09 -19.54 -10.85
CA GLY A 288 4.08 -20.63 -10.75
C GLY A 288 5.53 -20.17 -10.99
N THR A 289 5.78 -18.87 -11.11
CA THR A 289 7.10 -18.32 -11.41
C THR A 289 7.60 -17.43 -10.29
N LEU A 290 8.87 -17.61 -9.93
CA LEU A 290 9.53 -16.83 -8.89
C LEU A 290 10.95 -16.49 -9.34
N VAL A 291 11.29 -15.20 -9.30
CA VAL A 291 12.66 -14.74 -9.55
C VAL A 291 13.41 -14.81 -8.23
N VAL A 292 14.34 -15.76 -8.11
CA VAL A 292 15.14 -15.89 -6.87
C VAL A 292 16.29 -14.88 -6.91
N VAL A 293 17.01 -14.84 -8.03
CA VAL A 293 18.12 -13.92 -8.34
C VAL A 293 17.87 -13.35 -9.75
N PRO A 294 18.15 -12.07 -9.99
CA PRO A 294 17.89 -11.36 -11.25
C PRO A 294 18.59 -11.93 -12.49
#